data_AF-A0A6V7H999-F1
#
_entry.id   AF-A0A6V7H999-F1
#
_cell.length_a   1.000
_cell.length_b   1.000
_cell.length_c   1.000
_cell.angle_alpha   90.00
_cell.angle_beta   90.00
_cell.angle_gamma   90.00
#
_symmetry.space_group_name_H-M   'P 1'
#
loop_
_entity.id
_entity.type
_entity.pdbx_description
1 polymer ?
#
loop_
_entity_poly.entity_id
_entity_poly.type
_entity_poly.pdbx_seq_one_letter_code
_entity_poly.pdbx_strand_id
1 'polypeptide(L)'
;MKSKDERDSDCRIFPPAVELNVQTNTIVLEISYHSTRPNIISRSDWAARRPSSVRNLAQDPAPFVLIHHSDSDSCTTQAICQAKNYHMDNKSWEDIGYNFLIGEDGNIYEGRGWSKHGSHSRPYNSKSIGICMIGNFNHHNPNAAAIKAVQDLIEYGVSLGKIQENYKLFGHRQTTQTTCPGDSLYQLIQTWPHWSVPRVEFSVRILHLILGYIILSRMVSLSRGPWRPSQIPHVHQDNPTAKCAINNRELIHSSVLLKTYLQSP
;
A
#
# COMPACT_ATOMS: atom_id res chain seq x y z
N MET A 1 -28.82 -19.52 49.87
CA MET A 1 -29.03 -20.27 48.61
C MET A 1 -28.49 -19.40 47.47
N LYS A 2 -27.58 -19.95 46.66
CA LYS A 2 -26.83 -19.39 45.48
C LYS A 2 -27.63 -18.37 44.63
N SER A 3 -27.17 -17.14 44.35
CA SER A 3 -26.10 -16.62 43.43
C SER A 3 -26.46 -16.58 41.93
N LYS A 4 -26.37 -15.38 41.31
CA LYS A 4 -25.58 -14.99 40.11
C LYS A 4 -26.20 -13.76 39.39
N ASP A 5 -25.57 -12.58 39.50
CA ASP A 5 -24.54 -11.97 38.59
C ASP A 5 -25.24 -11.27 37.40
N GLU A 6 -25.42 -9.96 37.26
CA GLU A 6 -24.60 -8.73 37.40
C GLU A 6 -23.55 -8.48 36.29
N ARG A 7 -23.54 -7.21 35.80
CA ARG A 7 -22.53 -6.43 35.03
C ARG A 7 -22.99 -6.02 33.62
N ASP A 8 -23.51 -4.79 33.41
CA ASP A 8 -22.83 -3.48 33.35
C ASP A 8 -21.61 -3.44 32.42
N SER A 9 -21.81 -2.91 31.20
CA SER A 9 -20.78 -2.61 30.21
C SER A 9 -20.56 -1.09 30.14
N ASP A 10 -19.89 -0.57 31.16
CA ASP A 10 -19.38 0.80 31.25
C ASP A 10 -18.07 0.91 30.45
N CYS A 11 -18.03 1.84 29.48
CA CYS A 11 -16.84 2.17 28.71
C CYS A 11 -15.80 2.82 29.64
N ARG A 12 -14.86 2.02 30.16
CA ARG A 12 -13.66 2.54 30.81
C ARG A 12 -12.45 2.26 29.93
N ILE A 13 -11.97 3.32 29.30
CA ILE A 13 -10.56 3.39 28.89
C ILE A 13 -9.76 3.41 30.19
N PHE A 14 -9.14 2.29 30.54
CA PHE A 14 -8.19 2.26 31.64
C PHE A 14 -6.93 3.03 31.22
N PRO A 15 -6.46 4.04 31.98
CA PRO A 15 -5.11 4.56 31.78
C PRO A 15 -4.09 3.45 32.04
N PRO A 16 -2.89 3.50 31.41
CA PRO A 16 -1.86 2.51 31.65
C PRO A 16 -1.51 2.46 33.14
N ALA A 17 -1.34 1.24 33.68
CA ALA A 17 -0.88 1.05 35.04
C ALA A 17 0.52 1.66 35.18
N VAL A 18 0.69 2.57 36.15
CA VAL A 18 1.98 3.16 36.51
C VAL A 18 2.51 2.38 37.72
N GLU A 19 3.51 1.52 37.51
CA GLU A 19 4.26 0.95 38.62
C GLU A 19 5.57 1.70 38.82
N LEU A 20 5.80 2.17 40.06
CA LEU A 20 7.02 2.88 40.43
C LEU A 20 8.10 1.86 40.81
N ASN A 21 9.18 1.76 40.02
CA ASN A 21 10.35 0.99 40.40
C ASN A 21 11.34 1.88 41.20
N VAL A 22 11.38 1.71 42.52
CA VAL A 22 12.17 2.56 43.46
C VAL A 22 13.59 2.00 43.69
N GLN A 23 14.27 1.47 42.66
CA GLN A 23 15.63 0.94 42.82
C GLN A 23 16.70 1.60 41.93
N THR A 24 16.32 2.45 41.01
CA THR A 24 17.25 3.27 40.24
C THR A 24 16.70 4.69 40.15
N ASN A 25 17.54 5.71 40.23
CA ASN A 25 17.15 7.12 40.09
C ASN A 25 16.79 7.48 38.62
N THR A 26 16.10 6.55 37.95
CA THR A 26 15.77 6.53 36.53
C THR A 26 14.34 6.02 36.42
N ILE A 27 13.46 6.87 35.88
CA ILE A 27 12.09 6.48 35.55
C ILE A 27 12.16 5.73 34.23
N VAL A 28 11.98 4.41 34.26
CA VAL A 28 11.80 3.59 33.06
C VAL A 28 10.29 3.48 32.83
N LEU A 29 9.77 4.16 31.80
CA LEU A 29 8.38 4.00 31.39
C LEU A 29 8.27 2.72 30.56
N GLU A 30 8.11 1.58 31.21
CA GLU A 30 7.72 0.36 30.51
C GLU A 30 6.22 0.41 30.21
N ILE A 31 5.88 0.83 28.99
CA ILE A 31 4.50 0.77 28.50
C ILE A 31 4.20 -0.70 28.17
N SER A 32 3.59 -1.44 29.09
CA SER A 32 3.03 -2.75 28.77
C SER A 32 1.72 -2.55 27.99
N TYR A 33 1.79 -2.56 26.66
CA TYR A 33 0.60 -2.57 25.81
C TYR A 33 -0.02 -3.96 25.91
N HIS A 34 -1.08 -4.09 26.72
CA HIS A 34 -1.82 -5.34 26.78
C HIS A 34 -2.61 -5.47 25.47
N SER A 35 -2.01 -6.13 24.47
CA SER A 35 -2.68 -6.45 23.21
C SER A 35 -3.89 -7.33 23.51
N THR A 36 -5.06 -6.71 23.65
CA THR A 36 -6.31 -7.45 23.82
C THR A 36 -6.60 -8.13 22.50
N ARG A 37 -6.57 -9.47 22.51
CA ARG A 37 -6.95 -10.28 21.35
C ARG A 37 -8.33 -9.82 20.87
N PRO A 38 -8.47 -9.34 19.62
CA PRO A 38 -9.74 -8.90 19.11
C PRO A 38 -10.70 -10.08 18.95
N ASN A 39 -12.00 -9.81 19.07
CA ASN A 39 -13.02 -10.82 18.82
C ASN A 39 -13.12 -11.12 17.32
N ILE A 40 -12.63 -12.29 16.91
CA ILE A 40 -12.71 -12.79 15.54
C ILE A 40 -13.79 -13.87 15.51
N ILE A 41 -14.91 -13.58 14.86
CA ILE A 41 -16.01 -14.52 14.62
C ILE A 41 -15.53 -15.53 13.58
N SER A 42 -15.38 -16.78 14.01
CA SER A 42 -14.84 -17.85 13.16
C SER A 42 -15.77 -18.16 11.99
N ARG A 43 -15.22 -18.75 10.92
CA ARG A 43 -16.03 -19.18 9.76
C ARG A 43 -17.27 -19.98 10.14
N SER A 44 -17.19 -20.87 11.14
CA SER A 44 -18.35 -21.66 11.58
C SER A 44 -19.40 -20.81 12.29
N ASP A 45 -18.98 -19.82 13.08
CA ASP A 45 -19.88 -19.03 13.94
C ASP A 45 -20.71 -18.02 13.14
N TRP A 46 -20.23 -17.61 11.96
CA TRP A 46 -21.00 -16.79 11.03
C TRP A 46 -21.54 -17.55 9.83
N ALA A 47 -21.51 -18.89 9.89
CA ALA A 47 -22.00 -19.77 8.83
C ALA A 47 -21.38 -19.48 7.45
N ALA A 48 -20.08 -19.13 7.41
CA ALA A 48 -19.34 -18.92 6.19
C ALA A 48 -19.43 -20.16 5.30
N ARG A 49 -19.67 -19.97 4.00
CA ARG A 49 -19.70 -21.07 3.03
C ARG A 49 -18.38 -21.84 3.06
N ARG A 50 -18.38 -23.15 2.81
CA ARG A 50 -17.14 -23.93 2.69
C ARG A 50 -16.34 -23.48 1.47
N PRO A 51 -15.00 -23.31 1.58
CA PRO A 51 -14.15 -23.01 0.44
C PRO A 51 -14.12 -24.20 -0.54
N SER A 52 -14.06 -23.94 -1.85
CA SER A 52 -13.86 -25.00 -2.85
C SER A 52 -12.40 -25.44 -2.94
N SER A 53 -11.47 -24.56 -2.57
CA SER A 53 -10.03 -24.84 -2.50
C SER A 53 -9.40 -24.02 -1.37
N VAL A 54 -8.34 -24.56 -0.74
CA VAL A 54 -7.55 -23.85 0.26
C VAL A 54 -6.09 -23.91 -0.14
N ARG A 55 -5.49 -22.73 -0.36
CA ARG A 55 -4.05 -22.57 -0.62
C ARG A 55 -3.44 -21.68 0.46
N ASN A 56 -2.21 -21.99 0.88
CA ASN A 56 -1.47 -21.16 1.83
C ASN A 56 -0.79 -19.98 1.13
N LEU A 57 -0.44 -18.94 1.89
CA LEU A 57 0.42 -17.86 1.40
C LEU A 57 1.78 -18.40 0.98
N ALA A 58 2.35 -17.80 -0.07
CA ALA A 58 3.72 -18.07 -0.47
C ALA A 58 4.74 -17.35 0.44
N GLN A 59 4.31 -16.28 1.10
CA GLN A 59 5.10 -15.53 2.09
C GLN A 59 4.28 -15.38 3.37
N ASP A 60 4.74 -16.03 4.43
CA ASP A 60 4.15 -16.03 5.78
C ASP A 60 5.29 -15.90 6.81
N PRO A 61 5.34 -14.84 7.64
CA PRO A 61 4.37 -13.75 7.79
C PRO A 61 4.18 -12.90 6.54
N ALA A 62 2.96 -12.41 6.34
CA ALA A 62 2.60 -11.58 5.20
C ALA A 62 3.29 -10.19 5.26
N PRO A 63 4.04 -9.78 4.22
CA PRO A 63 4.65 -8.45 4.16
C PRO A 63 3.67 -7.32 3.80
N PHE A 64 2.45 -7.64 3.37
CA PHE A 64 1.49 -6.66 2.89
C PHE A 64 0.13 -6.83 3.57
N VAL A 65 -0.51 -5.71 3.86
CA VAL A 65 -1.92 -5.64 4.28
C VAL A 65 -2.66 -4.78 3.26
N LEU A 66 -3.74 -5.32 2.68
CA LEU A 66 -4.54 -4.60 1.68
C LEU A 66 -5.93 -4.32 2.22
N ILE A 67 -6.30 -3.04 2.27
CA ILE A 67 -7.62 -2.58 2.67
C ILE A 67 -8.56 -2.49 1.45
N HIS A 68 -9.76 -3.04 1.63
CA HIS A 68 -10.84 -3.07 0.65
C HIS A 68 -12.13 -2.51 1.27
N HIS A 69 -13.06 -2.12 0.40
CA HIS A 69 -14.48 -2.05 0.73
C HIS A 69 -15.26 -3.10 -0.07
N SER A 70 -16.47 -3.44 0.34
CA SER A 70 -17.32 -4.36 -0.41
C SER A 70 -18.11 -3.68 -1.55
N ASP A 71 -18.18 -2.35 -1.55
CA ASP A 71 -19.01 -1.55 -2.47
C ASP A 71 -20.50 -1.96 -2.38
N SER A 72 -20.96 -2.23 -1.16
CA SER A 72 -22.34 -2.61 -0.82
C SER A 72 -22.85 -1.74 0.31
N ASP A 73 -24.11 -1.91 0.73
CA ASP A 73 -24.54 -1.32 2.00
C ASP A 73 -23.72 -1.92 3.16
N SER A 74 -23.46 -1.10 4.17
CA SER A 74 -22.87 -1.52 5.44
C SER A 74 -23.76 -2.52 6.17
N CYS A 75 -23.23 -3.09 7.25
CA CYS A 75 -23.97 -3.90 8.20
C CYS A 75 -23.63 -3.44 9.61
N THR A 76 -24.65 -3.22 10.45
CA THR A 76 -24.50 -2.60 11.79
C THR A 76 -24.86 -3.54 12.92
N THR A 77 -25.28 -4.76 12.61
CA THR A 77 -25.52 -5.83 13.59
C THR A 77 -24.92 -7.12 13.06
N GLN A 78 -24.55 -8.01 13.98
CA GLN A 78 -23.98 -9.30 13.61
C GLN A 78 -24.91 -10.10 12.69
N ALA A 79 -26.21 -10.15 12.98
CA ALA A 79 -27.18 -10.85 12.14
C ALA A 79 -27.21 -10.31 10.69
N ILE A 80 -27.15 -8.99 10.49
CA ILE A 80 -27.11 -8.39 9.16
C ILE A 80 -25.78 -8.72 8.48
N CYS A 81 -24.66 -8.61 9.18
CA CYS A 81 -23.34 -8.92 8.63
C CYS A 81 -23.22 -10.38 8.19
N GLN A 82 -23.73 -11.32 9.01
CA GLN A 82 -23.77 -12.74 8.71
C GLN A 82 -24.64 -13.05 7.49
N ALA A 83 -25.79 -12.35 7.35
CA ALA A 83 -26.67 -12.52 6.20
C ALA A 83 -26.03 -12.05 4.88
N LYS A 84 -25.06 -11.14 4.93
CA LYS A 84 -24.27 -10.71 3.78
C LYS A 84 -23.20 -11.75 3.43
N ASN A 85 -23.65 -12.90 2.93
CA ASN A 85 -22.80 -13.94 2.33
C ASN A 85 -22.08 -13.40 1.08
N TYR A 86 -20.98 -12.67 1.29
CA TYR A 86 -20.25 -11.96 0.24
C TYR A 86 -19.68 -12.89 -0.84
N HIS A 87 -20.19 -12.68 -2.07
CA HIS A 87 -19.57 -13.00 -3.37
C HIS A 87 -18.95 -14.40 -3.57
N MET A 88 -19.79 -15.44 -3.57
CA MET A 88 -19.45 -16.68 -4.27
C MET A 88 -20.35 -16.97 -5.49
N ASP A 89 -21.59 -16.45 -5.52
CA ASP A 89 -22.58 -16.89 -6.51
C ASP A 89 -22.39 -16.27 -7.91
N ASN A 90 -21.87 -15.03 -8.01
CA ASN A 90 -21.84 -14.28 -9.29
C ASN A 90 -20.44 -14.03 -9.86
N LYS A 91 -19.37 -14.49 -9.19
CA LYS A 91 -17.98 -14.12 -9.56
C LYS A 91 -17.07 -15.33 -9.87
N SER A 92 -17.56 -16.56 -9.82
CA SER A 92 -16.78 -17.79 -10.02
C SER A 92 -15.53 -17.87 -9.12
N TRP A 93 -15.60 -17.30 -7.92
CA TRP A 93 -14.48 -17.32 -6.96
C TRP A 93 -14.53 -18.60 -6.12
N GLU A 94 -13.35 -19.16 -5.84
CA GLU A 94 -13.19 -20.41 -5.06
C GLU A 94 -13.63 -20.28 -3.59
N ASP A 95 -13.72 -19.05 -3.07
CA ASP A 95 -14.21 -18.68 -1.73
C ASP A 95 -14.42 -17.15 -1.69
N ILE A 96 -14.94 -16.61 -0.58
CA ILE A 96 -14.87 -15.18 -0.25
C ILE A 96 -13.44 -14.67 -0.53
N GLY A 97 -13.32 -13.59 -1.31
CA GLY A 97 -12.02 -13.14 -1.82
C GLY A 97 -11.04 -12.64 -0.74
N TYR A 98 -11.55 -12.27 0.42
CA TYR A 98 -10.81 -11.59 1.48
C TYR A 98 -10.41 -12.54 2.62
N ASN A 99 -9.33 -12.21 3.32
CA ASN A 99 -8.90 -12.95 4.51
C ASN A 99 -9.80 -12.63 5.70
N PHE A 100 -10.18 -11.37 5.87
CA PHE A 100 -11.08 -10.90 6.92
C PHE A 100 -12.08 -9.89 6.39
N LEU A 101 -13.25 -9.84 7.02
CA LEU A 101 -14.27 -8.83 6.77
C LEU A 101 -14.60 -8.10 8.07
N ILE A 102 -14.91 -6.81 7.97
CA ILE A 102 -15.18 -5.95 9.12
C ILE A 102 -16.54 -5.30 8.93
N GLY A 103 -17.46 -5.54 9.86
CA GLY A 103 -18.75 -4.87 9.89
C GLY A 103 -18.69 -3.51 10.58
N GLU A 104 -19.68 -2.66 10.34
CA GLU A 104 -19.90 -1.45 11.14
C GLU A 104 -20.48 -1.77 12.53
N ASP A 105 -20.74 -3.05 12.83
CA ASP A 105 -20.94 -3.54 14.19
C ASP A 105 -19.63 -3.67 15.00
N GLY A 106 -18.47 -3.43 14.37
CA GLY A 106 -17.15 -3.55 15.00
C GLY A 106 -16.65 -4.99 15.13
N ASN A 107 -17.36 -5.98 14.58
CA ASN A 107 -16.91 -7.36 14.60
C ASN A 107 -15.97 -7.66 13.44
N ILE A 108 -15.02 -8.57 13.69
CA ILE A 108 -14.17 -9.17 12.67
C ILE A 108 -14.74 -10.53 12.29
N TYR A 109 -15.01 -10.73 11.02
CA TYR A 109 -15.48 -11.98 10.45
C TYR A 109 -14.33 -12.66 9.72
N GLU A 110 -14.02 -13.89 10.14
CA GLU A 110 -13.01 -14.69 9.47
C GLU A 110 -13.48 -15.07 8.06
N GLY A 111 -12.88 -14.49 7.04
CA GLY A 111 -12.99 -14.95 5.65
C GLY A 111 -12.05 -16.14 5.46
N ARG A 112 -11.06 -16.00 4.56
CA ARG A 112 -10.04 -17.04 4.39
C ARG A 112 -9.11 -17.22 5.60
N GLY A 113 -9.04 -16.24 6.50
CA GLY A 113 -8.22 -16.28 7.71
C GLY A 113 -6.73 -16.08 7.47
N TRP A 114 -5.94 -16.31 8.52
CA TRP A 114 -4.48 -16.15 8.52
C TRP A 114 -3.76 -17.18 7.66
N SER A 115 -2.57 -16.83 7.16
CA SER A 115 -1.70 -17.74 6.39
C SER A 115 -2.33 -18.32 5.12
N LYS A 116 -3.50 -17.83 4.67
CA LYS A 116 -4.22 -18.31 3.49
C LYS A 116 -4.13 -17.35 2.31
N HIS A 117 -4.00 -17.94 1.13
CA HIS A 117 -3.98 -17.24 -0.14
C HIS A 117 -5.33 -16.58 -0.43
N GLY A 118 -5.32 -15.25 -0.63
CA GLY A 118 -6.50 -14.45 -0.94
C GLY A 118 -7.01 -14.59 -2.39
N SER A 119 -8.07 -13.89 -2.74
CA SER A 119 -8.50 -13.67 -4.14
C SER A 119 -9.01 -12.24 -4.34
N HIS A 120 -8.36 -11.28 -3.67
CA HIS A 120 -8.80 -9.89 -3.55
C HIS A 120 -7.95 -8.91 -4.38
N SER A 121 -6.68 -9.18 -4.67
CA SER A 121 -5.81 -8.32 -5.50
C SER A 121 -4.69 -9.13 -6.15
N ARG A 122 -4.65 -9.19 -7.47
CA ARG A 122 -3.52 -9.77 -8.22
C ARG A 122 -2.50 -8.65 -8.48
N PRO A 123 -1.18 -8.81 -8.20
CA PRO A 123 -0.43 -10.03 -7.84
C PRO A 123 -0.19 -10.24 -6.32
N TYR A 124 -0.97 -9.61 -5.44
CA TYR A 124 -0.70 -9.58 -3.99
C TYR A 124 -1.35 -10.73 -3.19
N ASN A 125 -2.31 -11.45 -3.76
CA ASN A 125 -3.04 -12.54 -3.10
C ASN A 125 -2.17 -13.58 -2.39
N SER A 126 -0.95 -13.84 -2.87
CA SER A 126 -0.03 -14.85 -2.33
C SER A 126 0.91 -14.33 -1.24
N LYS A 127 0.90 -13.03 -0.97
CA LYS A 127 1.84 -12.35 -0.05
C LYS A 127 1.18 -11.25 0.77
N SER A 128 -0.14 -11.28 0.92
CA SER A 128 -0.87 -10.25 1.65
C SER A 128 -2.07 -10.80 2.41
N ILE A 129 -2.46 -10.06 3.45
CA ILE A 129 -3.74 -10.22 4.14
C ILE A 129 -4.70 -9.16 3.60
N GLY A 130 -5.77 -9.61 2.93
CA GLY A 130 -6.84 -8.73 2.47
C GLY A 130 -7.91 -8.54 3.54
N ILE A 131 -8.14 -7.30 3.95
CA ILE A 131 -9.17 -6.92 4.92
C ILE A 131 -10.22 -6.09 4.19
N CYS A 132 -11.48 -6.55 4.19
CA CYS A 132 -12.59 -5.88 3.54
C CYS A 132 -13.52 -5.25 4.57
N MET A 133 -13.69 -3.94 4.51
CA MET A 133 -14.72 -3.24 5.29
C MET A 133 -16.05 -3.37 4.54
N ILE A 134 -17.06 -3.90 5.21
CA ILE A 134 -18.40 -4.10 4.67
C ILE A 134 -19.08 -2.73 4.56
N GLY A 135 -19.24 -2.23 3.34
CA GLY A 135 -19.83 -0.92 3.08
C GLY A 135 -19.36 -0.26 1.78
N ASN A 136 -19.83 0.96 1.53
CA ASN A 136 -19.45 1.81 0.41
C ASN A 136 -18.81 3.12 0.91
N PHE A 137 -17.49 3.11 1.09
CA PHE A 137 -16.77 4.25 1.66
C PHE A 137 -16.25 5.27 0.63
N ASN A 138 -17.00 5.51 -0.46
CA ASN A 138 -16.64 6.54 -1.43
C ASN A 138 -16.81 7.97 -0.86
N HIS A 139 -17.89 8.22 -0.11
CA HIS A 139 -18.27 9.58 0.32
C HIS A 139 -18.35 9.77 1.83
N HIS A 140 -18.03 8.74 2.60
CA HIS A 140 -18.00 8.77 4.06
C HIS A 140 -17.02 7.72 4.58
N ASN A 141 -16.47 8.00 5.76
CA ASN A 141 -15.61 7.04 6.45
C ASN A 141 -16.44 5.95 7.13
N PRO A 142 -15.87 4.74 7.31
CA PRO A 142 -16.44 3.77 8.22
C PRO A 142 -16.55 4.33 9.63
N ASN A 143 -17.46 3.78 10.42
CA ASN A 143 -17.58 4.19 11.82
C ASN A 143 -16.34 3.81 12.67
N ALA A 144 -16.24 4.41 13.86
CA ALA A 144 -15.10 4.24 14.75
C ALA A 144 -14.88 2.79 15.19
N ALA A 145 -15.95 2.01 15.36
CA ALA A 145 -15.87 0.61 15.76
C ALA A 145 -15.20 -0.25 14.68
N ALA A 146 -15.59 -0.07 13.41
CA ALA A 146 -14.98 -0.74 12.28
C ALA A 146 -13.50 -0.34 12.09
N ILE A 147 -13.19 0.95 12.22
CA ILE A 147 -11.80 1.44 12.14
C ILE A 147 -10.93 0.79 13.23
N LYS A 148 -11.41 0.80 14.48
CA LYS A 148 -10.69 0.17 15.60
C LYS A 148 -10.50 -1.32 15.37
N ALA A 149 -11.53 -2.03 14.90
CA ALA A 149 -11.46 -3.46 14.61
C ALA A 149 -10.39 -3.80 13.57
N VAL A 150 -10.21 -2.97 12.52
CA VAL A 150 -9.14 -3.16 11.55
C VAL A 150 -7.76 -2.98 12.20
N GLN A 151 -7.59 -1.92 13.00
CA GLN A 151 -6.31 -1.63 13.66
C GLN A 151 -5.93 -2.72 14.67
N ASP A 152 -6.87 -3.13 15.53
CA ASP A 152 -6.68 -4.22 16.49
C ASP A 152 -6.35 -5.54 15.77
N LEU A 153 -7.01 -5.82 14.63
CA LEU A 153 -6.75 -7.02 13.84
C LEU A 153 -5.34 -7.03 13.25
N ILE A 154 -4.86 -5.90 12.73
CA ILE A 154 -3.52 -5.79 12.16
C ILE A 154 -2.47 -5.95 13.26
N GLU A 155 -2.63 -5.24 14.38
CA GLU A 155 -1.73 -5.34 15.53
C GLU A 155 -1.67 -6.77 16.06
N TYR A 156 -2.82 -7.42 16.21
CA TYR A 156 -2.90 -8.82 16.61
C TYR A 156 -2.26 -9.76 15.59
N GLY A 157 -2.41 -9.49 14.29
CA GLY A 157 -1.73 -10.24 13.24
C GLY A 157 -0.20 -10.12 13.31
N VAL A 158 0.31 -8.94 13.68
CA VAL A 158 1.75 -8.72 13.93
C VAL A 158 2.20 -9.49 15.17
N SER A 159 1.47 -9.40 16.29
CA SER A 159 1.85 -10.09 17.53
C SER A 159 1.81 -11.63 17.40
N LEU A 160 0.97 -12.17 16.53
CA LEU A 160 0.94 -13.60 16.19
C LEU A 160 2.01 -14.04 15.18
N GLY A 161 2.81 -13.12 14.62
CA GLY A 161 3.74 -13.43 13.53
C GLY A 161 3.05 -13.86 12.24
N LYS A 162 1.83 -13.36 11.98
CA LYS A 162 1.07 -13.56 10.73
C LYS A 162 1.21 -12.41 9.75
N ILE A 163 1.53 -11.22 10.26
CA ILE A 163 1.89 -10.02 9.51
C ILE A 163 3.31 -9.63 9.94
N GLN A 164 4.16 -9.21 9.00
CA GLN A 164 5.52 -8.76 9.32
C GLN A 164 5.47 -7.45 10.11
N GLU A 165 6.38 -7.25 11.07
CA GLU A 165 6.46 -6.00 11.83
C GLU A 165 6.62 -4.76 10.93
N ASN A 166 7.37 -4.88 9.84
CA ASN A 166 7.63 -3.79 8.88
C ASN A 166 6.71 -3.81 7.64
N TYR A 167 5.51 -4.41 7.77
CA TYR A 167 4.56 -4.58 6.68
C TYR A 167 4.27 -3.27 5.92
N LYS A 168 3.73 -3.42 4.72
CA LYS A 168 3.24 -2.31 3.89
C LYS A 168 1.72 -2.33 3.84
N LEU A 169 1.10 -1.24 4.27
CA LEU A 169 -0.33 -1.03 4.17
C LEU A 169 -0.65 -0.37 2.83
N PHE A 170 -1.54 -0.99 2.06
CA PHE A 170 -2.05 -0.46 0.81
C PHE A 170 -3.58 -0.43 0.77
N GLY A 171 -4.16 0.53 0.06
CA GLY A 171 -5.53 0.43 -0.46
C GLY A 171 -5.54 -0.35 -1.77
N HIS A 172 -6.62 -1.08 -2.05
CA HIS A 172 -6.71 -1.93 -3.25
C HIS A 172 -6.32 -1.22 -4.56
N ARG A 173 -6.78 0.04 -4.76
CA ARG A 173 -6.46 0.85 -5.94
C ARG A 173 -4.96 1.08 -6.21
N GLN A 174 -4.07 0.88 -5.24
CA GLN A 174 -2.62 0.97 -5.45
C GLN A 174 -2.05 -0.27 -6.14
N THR A 175 -2.81 -1.36 -6.20
CA THR A 175 -2.34 -2.67 -6.66
C THR A 175 -3.09 -3.20 -7.88
N THR A 176 -4.26 -2.64 -8.18
CA THR A 176 -5.12 -2.99 -9.31
C THR A 176 -5.94 -1.77 -9.72
N GLN A 177 -6.34 -1.66 -10.99
CA GLN A 177 -7.20 -0.58 -11.47
C GLN A 177 -8.63 -0.76 -10.92
N THR A 178 -8.97 -0.01 -9.89
CA THR A 178 -10.28 -0.06 -9.21
C THR A 178 -10.49 1.22 -8.39
N THR A 179 -11.74 1.53 -8.05
CA THR A 179 -12.12 2.57 -7.08
C THR A 179 -12.03 2.07 -5.63
N CYS A 180 -11.93 0.77 -5.39
CA CYS A 180 -11.76 0.20 -4.05
C CYS A 180 -10.47 0.73 -3.38
N PRO A 181 -10.47 1.14 -2.08
CA PRO A 181 -11.49 0.93 -1.05
C PRO A 181 -12.53 2.06 -0.90
N GLY A 182 -12.71 2.90 -1.92
CA GLY A 182 -13.52 4.11 -1.86
C GLY A 182 -12.72 5.33 -1.40
N ASP A 183 -13.08 6.52 -1.89
CA ASP A 183 -12.25 7.73 -1.74
C ASP A 183 -12.06 8.16 -0.29
N SER A 184 -13.12 8.20 0.52
CA SER A 184 -13.02 8.57 1.93
C SER A 184 -12.17 7.58 2.73
N LEU A 185 -12.43 6.27 2.59
CA LEU A 185 -11.60 5.26 3.27
C LEU A 185 -10.16 5.27 2.78
N TYR A 186 -9.92 5.50 1.48
CA TYR A 186 -8.58 5.61 0.94
C TYR A 186 -7.81 6.82 1.49
N GLN A 187 -8.48 7.95 1.71
CA GLN A 187 -7.88 9.11 2.38
C GLN A 187 -7.60 8.82 3.85
N LEU A 188 -8.51 8.12 4.54
CA LEU A 188 -8.33 7.76 5.94
C LEU A 188 -7.11 6.86 6.15
N ILE A 189 -6.96 5.77 5.40
CA ILE A 189 -5.86 4.82 5.61
C ILE A 189 -4.48 5.38 5.28
N GLN A 190 -4.39 6.49 4.54
CA GLN A 190 -3.14 7.23 4.34
C GLN A 190 -2.57 7.81 5.63
N THR A 191 -3.42 8.01 6.63
CA THR A 191 -3.02 8.51 7.96
C THR A 191 -2.55 7.41 8.89
N TRP A 192 -2.71 6.13 8.52
CA TRP A 192 -2.39 5.02 9.40
C TRP A 192 -0.89 4.67 9.36
N PRO A 193 -0.36 4.07 10.44
CA PRO A 193 0.97 3.47 10.42
C PRO A 193 1.14 2.51 9.25
N HIS A 194 2.37 2.39 8.75
CA HIS A 194 2.74 1.52 7.63
C HIS A 194 2.10 1.84 6.28
N TRP A 195 1.29 2.91 6.17
CA TRP A 195 0.88 3.43 4.88
C TRP A 195 2.10 3.60 3.97
N SER A 196 2.02 3.00 2.79
CA SER A 196 3.14 2.96 1.87
C SER A 196 2.68 3.36 0.48
N VAL A 197 3.52 4.14 -0.20
CA VAL A 197 3.36 4.39 -1.63
C VAL A 197 4.13 3.33 -2.41
N PRO A 198 3.56 2.70 -3.45
CA PRO A 198 4.30 1.81 -4.32
C PRO A 198 5.52 2.54 -4.85
N ARG A 199 6.72 2.02 -4.59
CA ARG A 199 7.91 2.58 -5.21
C ARG A 199 7.80 2.33 -6.71
N VAL A 200 7.62 3.39 -7.47
CA VAL A 200 7.91 3.39 -8.90
C VAL A 200 9.44 3.38 -8.96
N GLU A 201 10.04 2.20 -8.97
CA GLU A 201 11.43 2.08 -9.38
C GLU A 201 11.46 2.47 -10.85
N PHE A 202 11.72 3.74 -11.12
CA PHE A 202 12.24 4.14 -12.42
C PHE A 202 13.54 3.37 -12.57
N SER A 203 13.48 2.26 -13.30
CA SER A 203 14.68 1.57 -13.71
C SER A 203 15.60 2.65 -14.27
N VAL A 204 16.80 2.77 -13.71
CA VAL A 204 17.80 3.74 -14.16
C VAL A 204 17.98 3.63 -15.68
N ARG A 205 17.75 2.44 -16.26
CA ARG A 205 17.71 2.21 -17.71
C ARG A 205 16.61 2.98 -18.44
N ILE A 206 15.39 3.06 -17.91
CA ILE A 206 14.28 3.82 -18.50
C ILE A 206 14.59 5.32 -18.46
N LEU A 207 15.17 5.80 -17.35
CA LEU A 207 15.61 7.20 -17.26
C LEU A 207 16.70 7.50 -18.30
N HIS A 208 17.70 6.63 -18.45
CA HIS A 208 18.74 6.75 -19.48
C HIS A 208 18.17 6.67 -20.91
N LEU A 209 17.15 5.86 -21.17
CA LEU A 209 16.49 5.78 -22.48
C LEU A 209 15.69 7.05 -22.78
N ILE A 210 14.98 7.61 -21.81
CA ILE A 210 14.24 8.87 -21.96
C ILE A 210 15.21 10.04 -22.18
N LEU A 211 16.26 10.15 -21.37
CA LEU A 211 17.30 11.17 -21.55
C LEU A 211 18.02 11.00 -22.89
N GLY A 212 18.37 9.77 -23.28
CA GLY A 212 18.98 9.47 -24.57
C GLY A 212 18.09 9.85 -25.75
N TYR A 213 16.79 9.57 -25.67
CA TYR A 213 15.80 9.99 -26.67
C TYR A 213 15.71 11.51 -26.77
N ILE A 214 15.62 12.23 -25.64
CA ILE A 214 15.58 13.70 -25.61
C ILE A 214 16.84 14.32 -26.24
N ILE A 215 18.02 13.74 -25.94
CA ILE A 215 19.30 14.19 -26.50
C ILE A 215 19.33 13.94 -28.03
N LEU A 216 18.95 12.74 -28.49
CA LEU A 216 18.88 12.43 -29.93
C LEU A 216 17.89 13.34 -30.66
N SER A 217 16.70 13.57 -30.11
CA SER A 217 15.70 14.44 -30.71
C SER A 217 16.19 15.89 -30.85
N ARG A 218 16.96 16.38 -29.87
CA ARG A 218 17.59 17.70 -29.96
C ARG A 218 18.73 17.74 -30.99
N MET A 219 19.53 16.67 -31.12
CA MET A 219 20.57 16.57 -32.15
C MET A 219 19.99 16.56 -33.56
N VAL A 220 18.89 15.82 -33.78
CA VAL A 220 18.20 15.76 -35.09
C VAL A 220 17.53 17.10 -35.45
N SER A 221 17.08 17.87 -34.46
CA SER A 221 16.51 19.19 -34.70
C SER A 221 17.57 20.24 -35.09
N LEU A 222 18.82 20.07 -34.63
CA LEU A 222 19.93 20.98 -34.96
C LEU A 222 20.58 20.66 -36.32
N SER A 223 20.39 19.46 -36.86
CA SER A 223 20.94 19.06 -38.16
C SER A 223 20.07 19.44 -39.37
N ARG A 224 18.88 20.01 -39.15
CA ARG A 224 17.96 20.46 -40.21
C ARG A 224 17.90 21.98 -40.34
N GLY A 225 19.06 22.63 -40.37
CA GLY A 225 19.14 24.03 -40.81
C GLY A 225 18.77 24.15 -42.31
N PRO A 226 18.09 25.23 -42.74
CA PRO A 226 17.66 25.37 -44.13
C PRO A 226 18.86 25.53 -45.06
N TRP A 227 19.02 24.58 -45.98
CA TRP A 227 19.92 24.71 -47.12
C TRP A 227 19.45 25.88 -47.99
N ARG A 228 20.21 26.98 -48.00
CA ARG A 228 20.08 28.05 -49.01
C ARG A 228 21.12 27.80 -50.10
N PRO A 229 20.73 27.53 -51.36
CA PRO A 229 21.68 27.52 -52.46
C PRO A 229 21.97 28.99 -52.84
N SER A 230 23.05 29.57 -52.31
CA SER A 230 23.59 30.82 -52.84
C SER A 230 24.48 30.53 -54.04
N GLN A 231 24.24 31.31 -55.10
CA GLN A 231 24.91 31.30 -56.39
C GLN A 231 26.44 31.24 -56.30
N ILE A 232 27.04 30.47 -57.20
CA ILE A 232 28.49 30.39 -57.42
C ILE A 232 28.88 31.46 -58.44
N PRO A 233 29.85 32.34 -58.13
CA PRO A 233 30.74 32.86 -59.14
C PRO A 233 32.17 32.30 -58.95
N HIS A 234 32.85 32.25 -60.09
CA HIS A 234 34.12 31.58 -60.34
C HIS A 234 35.30 32.04 -59.48
N VAL A 235 36.21 31.09 -59.29
CA VAL A 235 37.49 31.11 -58.58
C VAL A 235 38.47 32.15 -59.16
N HIS A 236 39.17 32.88 -58.28
CA HIS A 236 40.56 33.28 -58.51
C HIS A 236 41.39 33.19 -57.22
N GLN A 237 42.68 32.98 -57.43
CA GLN A 237 43.73 32.47 -56.53
C GLN A 237 44.18 33.42 -55.40
N ASP A 238 44.93 32.82 -54.48
CA ASP A 238 45.93 33.39 -53.55
C ASP A 238 45.48 33.87 -52.15
N ASN A 239 45.86 33.10 -51.11
CA ASN A 239 46.60 33.51 -49.88
C ASN A 239 46.45 32.45 -48.73
N PRO A 240 47.53 31.89 -48.14
CA PRO A 240 47.45 30.76 -47.21
C PRO A 240 47.57 31.18 -45.73
N THR A 241 46.48 31.56 -45.06
CA THR A 241 46.40 31.58 -43.58
C THR A 241 44.96 31.74 -43.10
N ALA A 242 44.25 30.64 -42.81
CA ALA A 242 43.09 30.60 -41.92
C ALA A 242 42.61 29.15 -41.70
N LYS A 243 43.44 28.32 -41.08
CA LYS A 243 43.03 27.01 -40.53
C LYS A 243 43.68 26.82 -39.17
N CYS A 244 43.11 27.45 -38.16
CA CYS A 244 43.05 26.93 -36.79
C CYS A 244 42.21 27.85 -35.91
N ALA A 245 41.52 27.20 -34.95
CA ALA A 245 40.74 27.75 -33.85
C ALA A 245 39.25 28.04 -34.13
N ILE A 246 38.45 27.68 -33.11
CA ILE A 246 36.98 27.80 -32.94
C ILE A 246 36.23 26.55 -33.48
N ASN A 247 35.73 25.60 -32.68
CA ASN A 247 35.50 25.61 -31.23
C ASN A 247 35.43 24.16 -30.68
N ASN A 248 36.47 23.75 -29.95
CA ASN A 248 36.49 22.57 -29.07
C ASN A 248 36.07 22.93 -27.63
N ARG A 249 35.35 24.04 -27.42
CA ARG A 249 35.03 24.58 -26.09
C ARG A 249 33.70 24.09 -25.48
N GLU A 250 32.79 23.51 -26.25
CA GLU A 250 31.49 23.06 -25.70
C GLU A 250 31.46 21.59 -25.25
N LEU A 251 32.41 20.76 -25.68
CA LEU A 251 32.47 19.35 -25.26
C LEU A 251 33.15 19.16 -23.88
N ILE A 252 33.92 20.14 -23.42
CA ILE A 252 34.67 20.05 -22.15
C ILE A 252 33.83 20.57 -20.96
N HIS A 253 32.84 21.45 -21.18
CA HIS A 253 31.96 21.90 -20.09
C HIS A 253 30.94 20.84 -19.65
N SER A 254 30.43 20.02 -20.57
CA SER A 254 29.45 18.97 -20.25
C SER A 254 30.05 17.75 -19.54
N SER A 255 31.36 17.52 -19.69
CA SER A 255 32.08 16.41 -19.04
C SER A 255 32.61 16.77 -17.65
N VAL A 256 32.78 18.06 -17.33
CA VAL A 256 33.20 18.53 -16.01
C VAL A 256 32.01 18.58 -15.03
N LEU A 257 30.81 18.95 -15.48
CA LEU A 257 29.60 18.96 -14.64
C LEU A 257 29.13 17.55 -14.19
N LEU A 258 29.44 16.51 -14.97
CA LEU A 258 29.10 15.13 -14.60
C LEU A 258 30.03 14.56 -13.51
N LYS A 259 31.27 15.05 -13.41
CA LYS A 259 32.22 14.62 -12.37
C LYS A 259 31.95 15.27 -11.02
N THR A 260 31.47 16.50 -10.98
CA THR A 260 31.09 17.18 -9.72
C THR A 260 29.80 16.64 -9.10
N TYR A 261 28.89 16.06 -9.88
CA TYR A 261 27.64 15.47 -9.33
C TYR A 261 27.82 14.05 -8.76
N LEU A 262 28.88 13.34 -9.17
CA LEU A 262 29.17 11.95 -8.75
C LEU A 262 30.13 11.84 -7.55
N GLN A 263 30.57 12.96 -6.96
CA GLN A 263 31.51 12.99 -5.82
C GLN A 263 31.01 13.83 -4.62
N SER A 264 29.69 13.97 -4.44
CA SER A 264 29.13 14.47 -3.18
C SER A 264 28.79 13.27 -2.29
N PRO A 265 29.19 13.25 -1.00
CA PRO A 265 28.91 12.14 -0.09
C PRO A 265 27.41 11.92 0.14
#